data_AF-A0A7X9EFT8-F1
#
_entry.id   AF-A0A7X9EFT8-F1
#
_cell.length_a   1.000
_cell.length_b   1.000
_cell.length_c   1.000
_cell.angle_alpha   90.00
_cell.angle_beta   90.00
_cell.angle_gamma   90.00
#
_symmetry.space_group_name_H-M   'P 1'
#
loop_
_entity.id
_entity.type
_entity.pdbx_description
1 polymer ?
#
loop_
_entity_poly.entity_id
_entity_poly.type
_entity_poly.pdbx_seq_one_letter_code
_entity_poly.pdbx_strand_id
1 'polypeptide(L)'
;MIFCLAFSTFPPSPEQTHPPNIVFEKAKSDFLEGNLNSAYKNLLLTNFLKENPDWRELYFLTLVGLNKPLSAISFLQEQKEPTEKEKFYIESLIQRQGVEKESPKFLEILSFSLSKEILKKVSSIIASKDNFFVLTENSLYKIDNSGKIVETTVLTGGRELLLDEDCEAIILTKDGLILNEKKITFPLQIRSALSFAKAPEGNFYVLGENNELFKINKEGGIIEQRHLLIKQCLKVRTDSLFRVFILSSNEEVSIYSASFAPLLVMDGKPATTGIRGIKDFFVDYAGNPIFLDKSGELFFLNFNQEFLGKSQKEKIKTDWFFWDGGKYIFSIDKRKTVFRKLEL
;
A
#
# COMPACT_ATOMS: atom_id res chain seq x y z
N MET A 1 -8.98 -50.00 -25.50
CA MET A 1 -9.81 -49.48 -24.40
C MET A 1 -9.31 -48.07 -24.09
N ILE A 2 -10.01 -47.05 -24.59
CA ILE A 2 -9.61 -45.65 -24.42
C ILE A 2 -10.19 -45.18 -23.08
N PHE A 3 -9.32 -44.81 -22.13
CA PHE A 3 -9.75 -44.11 -20.91
C PHE A 3 -10.10 -42.67 -21.31
N CYS A 4 -11.40 -42.35 -21.36
CA CYS A 4 -11.84 -40.96 -21.36
C CYS A 4 -11.51 -40.36 -19.98
N LEU A 5 -10.48 -39.52 -19.91
CA LEU A 5 -10.28 -38.60 -18.80
C LEU A 5 -11.49 -37.66 -18.78
N ALA A 6 -12.28 -37.74 -17.71
CA ALA A 6 -13.37 -36.80 -17.48
C ALA A 6 -12.79 -35.40 -17.31
N PHE A 7 -13.00 -34.55 -18.31
CA PHE A 7 -12.84 -33.11 -18.15
C PHE A 7 -13.86 -32.64 -17.11
N SER A 8 -13.38 -32.07 -16.01
CA SER A 8 -14.21 -31.35 -15.04
C SER A 8 -14.93 -30.22 -15.77
N THR A 9 -16.20 -30.43 -16.09
CA THR A 9 -17.07 -29.40 -16.64
C THR A 9 -17.38 -28.39 -15.54
N PHE A 10 -17.11 -27.12 -15.78
CA PHE A 10 -17.56 -26.03 -14.92
C PHE A 10 -18.98 -25.63 -15.37
N PRO A 11 -19.95 -25.48 -14.45
CA PRO A 11 -19.85 -25.63 -12.99
C PRO A 11 -19.93 -27.09 -12.50
N PRO A 12 -19.40 -27.40 -11.28
CA PRO A 12 -19.46 -28.74 -10.68
C PRO A 12 -20.90 -29.20 -10.36
N SER A 13 -21.09 -30.52 -10.28
CA SER A 13 -22.37 -31.18 -9.98
C SER A 13 -22.96 -30.71 -8.63
N PRO A 14 -24.30 -30.58 -8.51
CA PRO A 14 -24.98 -30.05 -7.31
C PRO A 14 -24.71 -30.77 -5.98
N GLU A 15 -24.19 -32.00 -6.03
CA GLU A 15 -24.07 -32.91 -4.88
C GLU A 15 -22.80 -32.68 -4.04
N GLN A 16 -21.91 -31.75 -4.45
CA GLN A 16 -20.65 -31.43 -3.76
C GLN A 16 -20.47 -29.94 -3.45
N THR A 17 -21.56 -29.18 -3.28
CA THR A 17 -21.45 -27.77 -2.89
C THR A 17 -21.23 -27.66 -1.39
N HIS A 18 -20.00 -27.37 -0.97
CA HIS A 18 -19.72 -26.89 0.37
C HIS A 18 -20.60 -25.68 0.70
N PRO A 19 -21.01 -25.48 1.97
CA PRO A 19 -21.77 -24.32 2.38
C PRO A 19 -21.14 -23.00 1.88
N PRO A 20 -21.95 -22.06 1.35
CA PRO A 20 -21.54 -20.73 0.88
C PRO A 20 -20.43 -20.04 1.68
N ASN A 21 -20.59 -19.99 3.01
CA ASN A 21 -19.66 -19.31 3.90
C ASN A 21 -18.29 -19.99 3.91
N ILE A 22 -18.25 -21.33 3.83
CA ILE A 22 -17.01 -22.09 3.79
C ILE A 22 -16.26 -21.80 2.48
N VAL A 23 -16.98 -21.70 1.36
CA VAL A 23 -16.39 -21.39 0.06
C VAL A 23 -15.86 -19.95 0.03
N PHE A 24 -16.58 -18.99 0.63
CA PHE A 24 -16.12 -17.60 0.71
C PHE A 24 -14.90 -17.44 1.62
N GLU A 25 -14.87 -18.10 2.78
CA GLU A 25 -13.68 -18.12 3.64
C GLU A 25 -12.49 -18.81 2.95
N LYS A 26 -12.73 -19.85 2.15
CA LYS A 26 -11.68 -20.45 1.33
C LYS A 26 -11.17 -19.48 0.26
N ALA A 27 -12.05 -18.68 -0.36
CA ALA A 27 -11.62 -17.65 -1.30
C ALA A 27 -10.72 -16.59 -0.63
N LYS A 28 -11.05 -16.16 0.60
CA LYS A 28 -10.20 -15.26 1.39
C LYS A 28 -8.82 -15.86 1.67
N SER A 29 -8.78 -17.10 2.15
CA SER A 29 -7.51 -17.82 2.39
C SER A 29 -6.68 -17.92 1.10
N ASP A 30 -7.28 -18.37 0.00
CA ASP A 30 -6.59 -18.48 -1.29
C ASP A 30 -6.06 -17.13 -1.77
N PHE A 31 -6.83 -16.06 -1.60
CA PHE A 31 -6.43 -14.71 -1.98
C PHE A 31 -5.20 -14.25 -1.18
N LEU A 32 -5.22 -14.41 0.14
CA LEU A 32 -4.11 -14.02 1.02
C LEU A 32 -2.84 -14.85 0.76
N GLU A 33 -3.01 -16.12 0.39
CA GLU A 33 -1.91 -17.01 0.01
C GLU A 33 -1.29 -16.64 -1.35
N GLY A 34 -1.96 -15.81 -2.16
CA GLY A 34 -1.55 -15.46 -3.53
C GLY A 34 -2.07 -16.43 -4.60
N ASN A 35 -2.95 -17.36 -4.23
CA ASN A 35 -3.61 -18.32 -5.12
C ASN A 35 -4.80 -17.69 -5.85
N LEU A 36 -4.58 -16.58 -6.55
CA LEU A 36 -5.63 -15.70 -7.08
C LEU A 36 -6.59 -16.40 -8.06
N ASN A 37 -6.12 -17.36 -8.85
CA ASN A 37 -6.99 -18.15 -9.73
C ASN A 37 -7.95 -19.05 -8.94
N SER A 38 -7.51 -19.59 -7.80
CA SER A 38 -8.36 -20.40 -6.90
C SER A 38 -9.37 -19.50 -6.18
N ALA A 39 -8.90 -18.36 -5.65
CA ALA A 39 -9.77 -17.34 -5.06
C ALA A 39 -10.87 -16.90 -6.03
N TYR A 40 -10.52 -16.58 -7.28
CA TYR A 40 -11.47 -16.21 -8.32
C TYR A 40 -12.52 -17.30 -8.58
N LYS A 41 -12.10 -18.56 -8.70
CA LYS A 41 -13.04 -19.69 -8.88
C LYS A 41 -14.00 -19.81 -7.70
N ASN A 42 -13.51 -19.73 -6.47
CA ASN A 42 -14.34 -19.81 -5.26
C ASN A 42 -15.29 -18.61 -5.12
N LEU A 43 -14.89 -17.43 -5.60
CA LEU A 43 -15.76 -16.26 -5.64
C LEU A 43 -16.88 -16.43 -6.68
N LEU A 44 -16.58 -16.95 -7.88
CA LEU A 44 -17.62 -17.23 -8.87
C LEU A 44 -18.68 -18.22 -8.34
N LEU A 45 -18.27 -19.21 -7.54
CA LEU A 45 -19.18 -20.15 -6.88
C LEU A 45 -20.06 -19.49 -5.80
N THR A 46 -19.68 -18.30 -5.31
CA THR A 46 -20.38 -17.54 -4.27
C THR A 46 -21.00 -16.24 -4.78
N ASN A 47 -21.19 -16.08 -6.10
CA ASN A 47 -21.69 -14.85 -6.74
C ASN A 47 -23.10 -14.40 -6.27
N PHE A 48 -23.89 -15.27 -5.63
CA PHE A 48 -25.14 -14.84 -4.98
C PHE A 48 -24.90 -13.88 -3.79
N LEU A 49 -23.66 -13.81 -3.26
CA LEU A 49 -23.22 -12.85 -2.26
C LEU A 49 -22.76 -11.52 -2.88
N LYS A 50 -22.97 -11.25 -4.17
CA LYS A 50 -22.48 -10.02 -4.84
C LYS A 50 -22.96 -8.69 -4.23
N GLU A 51 -24.00 -8.70 -3.41
CA GLU A 51 -24.46 -7.51 -2.67
C GLU A 51 -23.70 -7.32 -1.33
N ASN A 52 -22.95 -8.33 -0.87
CA ASN A 52 -22.09 -8.26 0.31
C ASN A 52 -20.84 -7.41 0.00
N PRO A 53 -20.59 -6.31 0.74
CA PRO A 53 -19.44 -5.42 0.48
C PRO A 53 -18.08 -6.12 0.52
N ASP A 54 -17.86 -7.03 1.47
CA ASP A 54 -16.59 -7.76 1.60
C ASP A 54 -16.36 -8.67 0.39
N TRP A 55 -17.43 -9.31 -0.10
CA TRP A 55 -17.34 -10.15 -1.29
C TRP A 55 -17.01 -9.29 -2.53
N ARG A 56 -17.67 -8.14 -2.68
CA ARG A 56 -17.41 -7.23 -3.81
C ARG A 56 -15.98 -6.73 -3.81
N GLU A 57 -15.49 -6.29 -2.66
CA GLU A 57 -14.12 -5.82 -2.52
C GLU A 57 -13.13 -6.94 -2.84
N LEU A 58 -13.33 -8.14 -2.28
CA LEU A 58 -12.46 -9.28 -2.56
C LEU A 58 -12.48 -9.69 -4.04
N TYR A 59 -13.64 -9.67 -4.68
CA TYR A 59 -13.78 -9.98 -6.11
C TYR A 59 -13.08 -8.95 -6.99
N PHE A 60 -13.29 -7.66 -6.73
CA PHE A 60 -12.58 -6.57 -7.39
C PHE A 60 -11.05 -6.73 -7.26
N LEU A 61 -10.57 -6.87 -6.02
CA LEU A 61 -9.14 -7.01 -5.72
C LEU A 61 -8.56 -8.28 -6.37
N THR A 62 -9.31 -9.37 -6.42
CA THR A 62 -8.91 -10.60 -7.13
C THR A 62 -8.75 -10.36 -8.63
N LEU A 63 -9.66 -9.63 -9.27
CA LEU A 63 -9.55 -9.28 -10.70
C LEU A 63 -8.33 -8.39 -10.97
N VAL A 64 -8.07 -7.42 -10.09
CA VAL A 64 -6.86 -6.57 -10.16
C VAL A 64 -5.60 -7.43 -10.03
N GLY A 65 -5.53 -8.32 -9.03
CA GLY A 65 -4.39 -9.21 -8.83
C GLY A 65 -4.16 -10.18 -9.99
N LEU A 66 -5.22 -10.62 -10.68
CA LEU A 66 -5.14 -11.43 -11.89
C LEU A 66 -4.72 -10.64 -13.13
N ASN A 67 -4.36 -9.35 -12.99
CA ASN A 67 -4.07 -8.45 -14.09
C ASN A 67 -5.21 -8.40 -15.13
N LYS A 68 -6.46 -8.34 -14.64
CA LYS A 68 -7.69 -8.17 -15.45
C LYS A 68 -8.35 -6.81 -15.18
N PRO A 69 -7.66 -5.69 -15.47
CA PRO A 69 -8.14 -4.35 -15.13
C PRO A 69 -9.46 -4.01 -15.84
N LEU A 70 -9.66 -4.43 -17.09
CA LEU A 70 -10.92 -4.19 -17.81
C LEU A 70 -12.11 -4.91 -17.15
N SER A 71 -11.93 -6.16 -16.74
CA SER A 71 -12.98 -6.89 -16.02
C SER A 71 -13.27 -6.26 -14.66
N ALA A 72 -12.25 -5.76 -13.96
CA ALA A 72 -12.42 -5.05 -12.68
C ALA A 72 -13.20 -3.74 -12.86
N ILE A 73 -12.90 -2.98 -13.93
CA ILE A 73 -13.64 -1.76 -14.29
C ILE A 73 -15.10 -2.09 -14.60
N SER A 74 -15.36 -3.05 -15.48
CA SER A 74 -16.73 -3.43 -15.86
C SER A 74 -17.54 -3.88 -14.64
N PHE A 75 -16.95 -4.68 -13.76
CA PHE A 75 -17.60 -5.13 -12.52
C PHE A 75 -18.04 -3.94 -11.63
N LEU A 76 -17.17 -2.94 -11.45
CA LEU A 76 -17.52 -1.76 -10.64
C LEU A 76 -18.54 -0.85 -11.34
N GLN A 77 -18.52 -0.75 -12.67
CA GLN A 77 -19.47 0.05 -13.45
C GLN A 77 -20.88 -0.55 -13.47
N GLU A 78 -21.01 -1.87 -13.31
CA GLU A 78 -22.31 -2.56 -13.23
C GLU A 78 -23.03 -2.34 -11.88
N GLN A 79 -22.34 -1.77 -10.89
CA GLN A 79 -22.94 -1.46 -9.59
C GLN A 79 -23.92 -0.28 -9.74
N LYS A 80 -25.14 -0.44 -9.20
CA LYS A 80 -26.18 0.59 -9.31
C LYS A 80 -25.79 1.91 -8.64
N GLU A 81 -25.06 1.82 -7.53
CA GLU A 81 -24.62 2.97 -6.73
C GLU A 81 -23.15 2.74 -6.33
N PRO A 82 -22.18 3.04 -7.22
CA PRO A 82 -20.78 2.89 -6.89
C PRO A 82 -20.39 3.92 -5.82
N THR A 83 -19.69 3.44 -4.79
CA THR A 83 -19.10 4.28 -3.75
C THR A 83 -18.02 5.20 -4.33
N GLU A 84 -17.67 6.27 -3.62
CA GLU A 84 -16.56 7.15 -4.03
C GLU A 84 -15.23 6.39 -4.16
N LYS A 85 -15.00 5.38 -3.30
CA LYS A 85 -13.84 4.46 -3.39
C LYS A 85 -13.83 3.65 -4.69
N GLU A 86 -14.99 3.17 -5.12
CA GLU A 86 -15.12 2.38 -6.36
C GLU A 86 -14.98 3.25 -7.61
N LYS A 87 -15.58 4.45 -7.62
CA LYS A 87 -15.36 5.44 -8.70
C LYS A 87 -13.88 5.76 -8.85
N PHE A 88 -13.22 5.99 -7.72
CA PHE A 88 -11.79 6.22 -7.65
C PHE A 88 -10.97 5.05 -8.22
N TYR A 89 -11.33 3.81 -7.88
CA TYR A 89 -10.68 2.61 -8.43
C TYR A 89 -10.86 2.47 -9.94
N ILE A 90 -12.02 2.84 -10.48
CA ILE A 90 -12.26 2.85 -11.93
C ILE A 90 -11.34 3.86 -12.61
N GLU A 91 -11.33 5.11 -12.16
CA GLU A 91 -10.50 6.19 -12.73
C GLU A 91 -9.01 5.79 -12.76
N SER A 92 -8.51 5.28 -11.64
CA SER A 92 -7.12 4.84 -11.51
C SER A 92 -6.78 3.66 -12.43
N LEU A 93 -7.69 2.68 -12.58
CA LEU A 93 -7.46 1.58 -13.52
C LEU A 93 -7.46 2.06 -14.96
N ILE A 94 -8.34 3.00 -15.34
CA ILE A 94 -8.39 3.58 -16.69
C ILE A 94 -7.09 4.32 -17.00
N GLN A 95 -6.60 5.17 -16.09
CA GLN A 95 -5.33 5.89 -16.28
C GLN A 95 -4.15 4.94 -16.53
N ARG A 96 -4.15 3.76 -15.90
CA ARG A 96 -3.10 2.73 -16.11
C ARG A 96 -3.20 2.01 -17.45
N GLN A 97 -4.41 1.88 -18.01
CA GLN A 97 -4.66 1.19 -19.28
C GLN A 97 -4.61 2.13 -20.50
N GLY A 98 -4.51 3.45 -20.26
CA GLY A 98 -4.48 4.47 -21.31
C GLY A 98 -3.30 4.32 -22.28
N VAL A 99 -3.57 4.50 -23.57
CA VAL A 99 -2.57 4.46 -24.65
C VAL A 99 -1.73 5.74 -24.68
N GLU A 100 -2.30 6.87 -24.23
CA GLU A 100 -1.59 8.15 -24.12
C GLU A 100 -0.97 8.28 -22.73
N LYS A 101 0.34 8.02 -22.66
CA LYS A 101 1.19 8.25 -21.48
C LYS A 101 1.44 9.75 -21.31
N GLU A 102 0.40 10.52 -21.00
CA GLU A 102 0.64 11.87 -20.51
C GLU A 102 1.35 11.77 -19.16
N SER A 103 2.39 12.60 -18.95
CA SER A 103 3.01 12.67 -17.63
C SER A 103 1.97 13.15 -16.61
N PRO A 104 1.90 12.54 -15.41
CA PRO A 104 0.94 12.94 -14.37
C PRO A 104 0.96 14.46 -14.18
N LYS A 105 -0.20 15.09 -14.34
CA LYS A 105 -0.33 16.55 -14.33
C LYS A 105 -0.73 16.95 -12.93
N PHE A 106 0.29 17.25 -12.13
CA PHE A 106 0.04 17.67 -10.77
C PHE A 106 -0.58 19.07 -10.69
N LEU A 107 -1.78 19.13 -10.15
CA LEU A 107 -2.47 20.36 -9.81
C LEU A 107 -2.36 20.59 -8.30
N GLU A 108 -1.78 21.71 -7.88
CA GLU A 108 -1.73 22.07 -6.46
C GLU A 108 -3.13 22.49 -6.00
N ILE A 109 -3.68 21.75 -5.04
CA ILE A 109 -5.03 21.98 -4.50
C ILE A 109 -4.94 22.81 -3.22
N LEU A 110 -4.01 22.49 -2.34
CA LEU A 110 -3.77 23.24 -1.09
C LEU A 110 -2.27 23.34 -0.82
N SER A 111 -1.86 24.47 -0.24
CA SER A 111 -0.50 24.73 0.21
C SER A 111 -0.53 25.42 1.57
N PHE A 112 0.19 24.84 2.53
CA PHE A 112 0.26 25.30 3.90
C PHE A 112 1.72 25.55 4.29
N SER A 113 1.96 26.68 4.97
CA SER A 113 3.27 26.96 5.54
C SER A 113 3.39 26.29 6.89
N LEU A 114 4.38 25.43 7.04
CA LEU A 114 4.75 24.86 8.34
C LEU A 114 5.99 25.55 8.87
N SER A 115 6.12 25.60 10.20
CA SER A 115 7.31 26.21 10.80
C SER A 115 8.57 25.47 10.33
N LYS A 116 9.62 26.24 10.05
CA LYS A 116 10.91 25.70 9.60
C LYS A 116 11.51 24.70 10.60
N GLU A 117 11.20 24.87 11.89
CA GLU A 117 11.63 23.99 12.97
C GLU A 117 10.99 22.60 12.88
N ILE A 118 9.68 22.53 12.60
CA ILE A 118 8.97 21.26 12.39
C ILE A 118 9.50 20.59 11.13
N LEU A 119 9.54 21.32 10.00
CA LEU A 119 9.89 20.75 8.70
C LEU A 119 11.28 20.14 8.62
N LYS A 120 12.27 20.76 9.27
CA LYS A 120 13.62 20.20 9.34
C LYS A 120 13.63 18.81 9.98
N LYS A 121 12.76 18.59 10.97
CA LYS A 121 12.69 17.38 11.80
C LYS A 121 11.70 16.33 11.29
N VAL A 122 11.01 16.58 10.16
CA VAL A 122 10.02 15.63 9.63
C VAL A 122 10.68 14.31 9.24
N SER A 123 10.15 13.23 9.80
CA SER A 123 10.50 11.83 9.56
C SER A 123 9.42 11.07 8.79
N SER A 124 8.16 11.49 8.84
CA SER A 124 7.09 10.86 8.06
C SER A 124 5.88 11.78 7.94
N ILE A 125 5.07 11.59 6.91
CA ILE A 125 3.76 12.23 6.76
C ILE A 125 2.72 11.20 6.35
N ILE A 126 1.47 11.43 6.73
CA ILE A 126 0.32 10.69 6.21
C ILE A 126 -0.94 11.57 6.27
N ALA A 127 -1.92 11.31 5.41
CA ALA A 127 -3.16 12.07 5.35
C ALA A 127 -4.37 11.15 5.53
N SER A 128 -5.32 11.58 6.35
CA SER A 128 -6.69 11.05 6.39
C SER A 128 -7.65 12.00 5.66
N LYS A 129 -8.95 11.69 5.67
CA LYS A 129 -9.98 12.49 5.00
C LYS A 129 -10.04 13.94 5.54
N ASP A 130 -9.94 14.08 6.85
CA ASP A 130 -10.19 15.35 7.54
C ASP A 130 -8.93 16.00 8.12
N ASN A 131 -7.85 15.24 8.24
CA ASN A 131 -6.62 15.67 8.91
C ASN A 131 -5.37 15.19 8.18
N PHE A 132 -4.27 15.89 8.44
CA PHE A 132 -2.92 15.52 8.05
C PHE A 132 -2.09 15.27 9.30
N PHE A 133 -1.24 14.26 9.23
CA PHE A 133 -0.35 13.89 10.30
C PHE A 133 1.09 14.10 9.86
N VAL A 134 1.83 14.89 10.65
CA VAL A 134 3.25 15.16 10.42
C VAL A 134 4.03 14.63 11.62
N LEU A 135 4.88 13.63 11.38
CA LEU A 135 5.75 13.06 12.39
C LEU A 135 7.12 13.70 12.36
N THR A 136 7.60 14.00 13.56
CA THR A 136 9.01 14.26 13.86
C THR A 136 9.51 13.23 14.86
N GLU A 137 10.81 13.23 15.15
CA GLU A 137 11.38 12.34 16.16
C GLU A 137 10.70 12.47 17.54
N ASN A 138 10.20 13.66 17.88
CA ASN A 138 9.72 13.95 19.24
C ASN A 138 8.24 14.32 19.33
N SER A 139 7.54 14.42 18.21
CA SER A 139 6.15 14.88 18.19
C SER A 139 5.41 14.42 16.94
N LEU A 140 4.13 14.13 17.12
CA LEU A 140 3.14 14.00 16.06
C LEU A 140 2.28 15.26 16.07
N TYR A 141 2.16 15.90 14.92
CA TYR A 141 1.30 17.06 14.72
C TYR A 141 0.08 16.63 13.89
N LYS A 142 -1.12 16.87 14.42
CA LYS A 142 -2.38 16.75 13.67
C LYS A 142 -2.73 18.13 13.13
N ILE A 143 -2.87 18.23 11.82
CA ILE A 143 -3.11 19.46 11.09
C ILE A 143 -4.47 19.30 10.39
N ASP A 144 -5.37 20.25 10.57
CA ASP A 144 -6.67 20.22 9.88
C ASP A 144 -6.56 20.59 8.40
N ASN A 145 -7.67 20.45 7.67
CA ASN A 145 -7.78 20.86 6.26
C ASN A 145 -7.57 22.38 6.02
N SER A 146 -7.55 23.21 7.06
CA SER A 146 -7.20 24.64 6.97
C SER A 146 -5.69 24.90 7.13
N GLY A 147 -4.91 23.88 7.49
CA GLY A 147 -3.47 23.98 7.74
C GLY A 147 -3.12 24.36 9.17
N LYS A 148 -4.09 24.41 10.10
CA LYS A 148 -3.83 24.71 11.51
C LYS A 148 -3.48 23.44 12.26
N ILE A 149 -2.46 23.52 13.12
CA ILE A 149 -2.16 22.48 14.08
C ILE A 149 -3.31 22.48 15.10
N VAL A 150 -4.10 21.40 15.10
CA VAL A 150 -5.22 21.22 16.03
C VAL A 150 -4.82 20.40 17.25
N GLU A 151 -3.79 19.55 17.10
CA GLU A 151 -3.32 18.68 18.17
C GLU A 151 -1.80 18.44 18.04
N THR A 152 -1.13 18.29 19.18
CA THR A 152 0.29 17.90 19.23
C THR A 152 0.48 16.84 20.30
N THR A 153 0.90 15.65 19.88
CA THR A 153 1.23 14.53 20.76
C THR A 153 2.74 14.45 20.91
N VAL A 154 3.23 14.51 22.15
CA VAL A 154 4.67 14.37 22.45
C VAL A 154 5.06 12.89 22.40
N LEU A 155 6.18 12.58 21.75
CA LEU A 155 6.65 11.22 21.49
C LEU A 155 8.16 11.15 21.72
N THR A 156 8.73 9.94 21.66
CA THR A 156 10.17 9.73 21.69
C THR A 156 10.59 8.77 20.59
N GLY A 157 11.49 9.22 19.70
CA GLY A 157 12.07 8.40 18.65
C GLY A 157 11.09 8.00 17.53
N GLY A 158 10.16 8.88 17.16
CA GLY A 158 9.21 8.66 16.06
C GLY A 158 9.90 8.58 14.69
N ARG A 159 9.74 7.44 14.00
CA ARG A 159 10.44 7.13 12.73
C ARG A 159 9.53 7.08 11.52
N GLU A 160 8.35 6.48 11.65
CA GLU A 160 7.46 6.24 10.52
C GLU A 160 5.99 6.26 10.96
N LEU A 161 5.08 6.64 10.04
CA LEU A 161 3.64 6.63 10.25
C LEU A 161 2.90 5.72 9.28
N LEU A 162 1.84 5.09 9.77
CA LEU A 162 0.73 4.55 8.98
C LEU A 162 -0.59 5.06 9.57
N LEU A 163 -1.70 4.86 8.87
CA LEU A 163 -3.03 5.01 9.45
C LEU A 163 -3.57 3.62 9.79
N ASP A 164 -4.42 3.46 10.80
CA ASP A 164 -5.18 2.23 11.01
C ASP A 164 -6.44 2.18 10.11
N GLU A 165 -7.42 1.37 10.46
CA GLU A 165 -8.71 1.27 9.74
C GLU A 165 -9.64 2.43 10.10
N ASP A 166 -9.49 3.00 11.31
CA ASP A 166 -10.26 4.12 11.83
C ASP A 166 -9.65 5.50 11.46
N CYS A 167 -8.65 5.49 10.56
CA CYS A 167 -7.90 6.67 10.13
C CYS A 167 -7.10 7.36 11.24
N GLU A 168 -6.73 6.63 12.28
CA GLU A 168 -5.86 7.09 13.36
C GLU A 168 -4.40 6.73 13.09
N ALA A 169 -3.49 7.56 13.60
CA ALA A 169 -2.06 7.41 13.33
C ALA A 169 -1.44 6.27 14.14
N ILE A 170 -0.80 5.34 13.43
CA ILE A 170 0.07 4.31 13.99
C ILE A 170 1.51 4.78 13.81
N ILE A 171 2.29 4.76 14.88
CA ILE A 171 3.64 5.33 14.89
C ILE A 171 4.66 4.25 15.16
N LEU A 172 5.63 4.09 14.27
CA LEU A 172 6.84 3.33 14.55
C LEU A 172 7.80 4.17 15.39
N THR A 173 8.19 3.61 16.52
CA THR A 173 9.25 4.15 17.39
C THR A 173 10.45 3.20 17.40
N LYS A 174 11.50 3.58 18.12
CA LYS A 174 12.68 2.73 18.30
C LYS A 174 12.35 1.38 18.97
N ASP A 175 11.39 1.38 19.91
CA ASP A 175 11.15 0.22 20.80
C ASP A 175 9.78 -0.44 20.60
N GLY A 176 9.03 -0.05 19.58
CA GLY A 176 7.67 -0.54 19.38
C GLY A 176 6.80 0.32 18.48
N LEU A 177 5.50 0.02 18.51
CA LEU A 177 4.46 0.81 17.87
C LEU A 177 3.69 1.62 18.92
N ILE A 178 3.17 2.78 18.53
CA ILE A 178 2.16 3.52 19.30
C ILE A 178 0.87 3.50 18.50
N LEU A 179 -0.20 3.02 19.11
CA LEU A 179 -1.54 2.90 18.54
C LEU A 179 -2.54 3.49 19.53
N ASN A 180 -3.23 4.59 19.17
CA ASN A 180 -4.21 5.25 20.04
C ASN A 180 -3.69 5.44 21.48
N GLU A 181 -2.49 6.04 21.59
CA GLU A 181 -1.75 6.26 22.85
C GLU A 181 -1.25 5.00 23.58
N LYS A 182 -1.66 3.80 23.16
CA LYS A 182 -1.16 2.53 23.68
C LYS A 182 0.16 2.16 23.02
N LYS A 183 1.19 1.90 23.82
CA LYS A 183 2.47 1.37 23.35
C LYS A 183 2.38 -0.16 23.18
N ILE A 184 2.69 -0.64 22.00
CA ILE A 184 2.93 -2.05 21.68
C ILE A 184 4.45 -2.25 21.68
N THR A 185 4.98 -2.86 22.72
CA THR A 185 6.43 -3.12 22.83
C THR A 185 6.83 -4.26 21.91
N PHE A 186 7.94 -4.09 21.20
CA PHE A 186 8.48 -5.17 20.39
C PHE A 186 9.10 -6.27 21.25
N PRO A 187 8.88 -7.55 20.90
CA PRO A 187 9.60 -8.66 21.51
C PRO A 187 11.10 -8.55 21.30
N LEU A 188 11.90 -9.17 22.19
CA LEU A 188 13.37 -9.08 22.18
C LEU A 188 14.02 -9.52 20.85
N GLN A 189 13.32 -10.34 20.08
CA GLN A 189 13.72 -10.78 18.74
C GLN A 189 13.77 -9.60 17.76
N ILE A 190 12.90 -8.60 17.91
CA ILE A 190 12.85 -7.40 17.08
C ILE A 190 13.63 -6.28 17.80
N ARG A 191 14.96 -6.37 17.75
CA ARG A 191 15.84 -5.42 18.47
C ARG A 191 15.71 -3.97 17.98
N SER A 192 15.51 -3.79 16.68
CA SER A 192 15.29 -2.49 16.04
C SER A 192 14.52 -2.71 14.74
N ALA A 193 13.51 -1.87 14.52
CA ALA A 193 12.71 -1.86 13.31
C ALA A 193 13.15 -0.70 12.40
N LEU A 194 13.35 -1.03 11.13
CA LEU A 194 13.65 -0.09 10.05
C LEU A 194 12.38 0.53 9.48
N SER A 195 11.34 -0.29 9.31
CA SER A 195 10.09 0.11 8.68
C SER A 195 8.97 -0.86 9.05
N PHE A 196 7.74 -0.44 8.86
CA PHE A 196 6.56 -1.28 9.09
C PHE A 196 5.47 -1.03 8.05
N ALA A 197 4.59 -2.03 7.88
CA ALA A 197 3.46 -2.01 6.96
C ALA A 197 2.25 -2.71 7.58
N LYS A 198 1.05 -2.47 7.04
CA LYS A 198 -0.16 -3.20 7.44
C LYS A 198 -0.06 -4.66 7.00
N ALA A 199 -0.57 -5.56 7.82
CA ALA A 199 -0.81 -6.95 7.45
C ALA A 199 -2.32 -7.25 7.54
N PRO A 200 -2.79 -8.36 6.94
CA PRO A 200 -4.18 -8.77 7.06
C PRO A 200 -4.64 -8.88 8.52
N GLU A 201 -5.95 -8.76 8.74
CA GLU A 201 -6.60 -8.92 10.06
C GLU A 201 -6.13 -7.88 11.10
N GLY A 202 -5.70 -6.70 10.62
CA GLY A 202 -5.19 -5.61 11.47
C GLY A 202 -3.85 -5.91 12.15
N ASN A 203 -3.11 -6.91 11.65
CA ASN A 203 -1.75 -7.21 12.08
C ASN A 203 -0.73 -6.24 11.42
N PHE A 204 0.55 -6.37 11.75
CA PHE A 204 1.62 -5.55 11.17
C PHE A 204 2.78 -6.40 10.66
N TYR A 205 3.32 -6.00 9.52
CA TYR A 205 4.65 -6.44 9.09
C TYR A 205 5.69 -5.47 9.64
N VAL A 206 6.71 -5.97 10.32
CA VAL A 206 7.81 -5.18 10.89
C VAL A 206 9.13 -5.68 10.31
N LEU A 207 9.80 -4.79 9.59
CA LEU A 207 11.11 -5.06 8.99
C LEU A 207 12.21 -4.74 9.99
N GLY A 208 12.94 -5.76 10.44
CA GLY A 208 14.09 -5.63 11.32
C GLY A 208 15.39 -5.27 10.58
N GLU A 209 16.37 -4.76 11.33
CA GLU A 209 17.69 -4.37 10.78
C GLU A 209 18.51 -5.53 10.21
N ASN A 210 18.24 -6.77 10.62
CA ASN A 210 19.01 -7.96 10.20
C ASN A 210 18.40 -8.69 8.99
N ASN A 211 17.68 -7.98 8.11
CA ASN A 211 16.92 -8.56 6.99
C ASN A 211 15.90 -9.61 7.43
N GLU A 212 15.18 -9.32 8.51
CA GLU A 212 14.12 -10.18 9.02
C GLU A 212 12.80 -9.45 8.91
N LEU A 213 11.75 -10.15 8.47
CA LEU A 213 10.40 -9.64 8.44
C LEU A 213 9.54 -10.42 9.42
N PHE A 214 8.93 -9.69 10.35
CA PHE A 214 8.06 -10.24 11.38
C PHE A 214 6.62 -9.87 11.07
N LYS A 215 5.70 -10.83 11.10
CA LYS A 215 4.26 -10.55 11.22
C LYS A 215 3.93 -10.54 12.71
N ILE A 216 3.50 -9.40 13.23
CA ILE A 216 3.10 -9.25 14.63
C ILE A 216 1.61 -8.93 14.75
N ASN A 217 0.99 -9.35 15.85
CA ASN A 217 -0.39 -8.99 16.17
C ASN A 217 -0.48 -7.61 16.85
N LYS A 218 -1.72 -7.13 17.09
CA LYS A 218 -2.00 -5.86 17.79
C LYS A 218 -1.54 -5.83 19.26
N GLU A 219 -1.13 -6.97 19.81
CA GLU A 219 -0.60 -7.10 21.17
C GLU A 219 0.94 -7.13 21.20
N GLY A 220 1.59 -7.16 20.03
CA GLY A 220 3.05 -7.24 19.88
C GLY A 220 3.60 -8.66 19.80
N GLY A 221 2.75 -9.69 19.85
CA GLY A 221 3.15 -11.09 19.70
C GLY A 221 3.57 -11.41 18.26
N ILE A 222 4.67 -12.14 18.08
CA ILE A 222 5.12 -12.62 16.77
C ILE A 222 4.23 -13.79 16.34
N ILE A 223 3.56 -13.61 15.20
CA ILE A 223 2.78 -14.66 14.52
C ILE A 223 3.71 -15.46 13.59
N GLU A 224 4.54 -14.76 12.83
CA GLU A 224 5.42 -15.36 11.83
C GLU A 224 6.73 -14.55 11.72
N GLN A 225 7.83 -15.24 11.40
CA GLN A 225 9.14 -14.64 11.15
C GLN A 225 9.73 -15.24 9.87
N ARG A 226 10.31 -14.38 9.03
CA ARG A 226 11.03 -14.78 7.81
C ARG A 226 12.35 -14.06 7.71
N HIS A 227 13.39 -14.82 7.37
CA HIS A 227 14.67 -14.25 6.96
C HIS A 227 14.63 -13.95 5.47
N LEU A 228 14.99 -12.73 5.09
CA LEU A 228 14.95 -12.25 3.72
C LEU A 228 16.32 -12.43 3.08
N LEU A 229 16.36 -13.15 1.97
CA LEU A 229 17.57 -13.35 1.16
C LEU A 229 17.81 -12.16 0.22
N ILE A 230 17.73 -10.94 0.77
CA ILE A 230 17.85 -9.67 0.06
C ILE A 230 19.06 -8.91 0.63
N LYS A 231 19.82 -8.25 -0.23
CA LYS A 231 20.94 -7.40 0.21
C LYS A 231 20.42 -6.15 0.93
N GLN A 232 20.51 -6.15 2.26
CA GLN A 232 20.16 -5.04 3.17
C GLN A 232 18.81 -4.39 2.82
N CYS A 233 17.76 -4.84 3.48
CA CYS A 233 16.43 -4.26 3.36
C CYS A 233 16.40 -2.85 3.98
N LEU A 234 15.64 -1.95 3.35
CA LEU A 234 15.54 -0.55 3.77
C LEU A 234 14.12 -0.17 4.20
N LYS A 235 13.10 -0.72 3.52
CA LYS A 235 11.73 -0.24 3.66
C LYS A 235 10.74 -1.33 3.31
N VAL A 236 9.61 -1.39 4.01
CA VAL A 236 8.50 -2.30 3.70
C VAL A 236 7.20 -1.53 3.46
N ARG A 237 6.44 -1.95 2.46
CA ARG A 237 5.11 -1.44 2.12
C ARG A 237 4.18 -2.60 1.80
N THR A 238 2.88 -2.34 1.90
CA THR A 238 1.85 -3.26 1.44
C THR A 238 0.80 -2.51 0.63
N ASP A 239 0.25 -3.18 -0.37
CA ASP A 239 -0.90 -2.69 -1.11
C ASP A 239 -2.23 -3.22 -0.52
N SER A 240 -3.34 -2.95 -1.20
CA SER A 240 -4.66 -3.46 -0.81
C SER A 240 -4.85 -4.96 -1.01
N LEU A 241 -3.95 -5.64 -1.74
CA LEU A 241 -3.91 -7.10 -1.84
C LEU A 241 -3.05 -7.72 -0.71
N PHE A 242 -2.51 -6.90 0.18
CA PHE A 242 -1.53 -7.30 1.20
C PHE A 242 -0.27 -7.95 0.63
N ARG A 243 0.07 -7.67 -0.64
CA ARG A 243 1.38 -8.02 -1.18
C ARG A 243 2.44 -7.20 -0.45
N VAL A 244 3.53 -7.85 -0.06
CA VAL A 244 4.60 -7.24 0.71
C VAL A 244 5.70 -6.79 -0.23
N PHE A 245 5.95 -5.48 -0.30
CA PHE A 245 6.99 -4.86 -1.11
C PHE A 245 8.16 -4.45 -0.22
N ILE A 246 9.36 -4.91 -0.54
CA ILE A 246 10.56 -4.67 0.26
C ILE A 246 11.63 -4.02 -0.62
N LEU A 247 11.94 -2.75 -0.33
CA LEU A 247 13.03 -2.04 -0.98
C LEU A 247 14.38 -2.46 -0.38
N SER A 248 15.34 -2.75 -1.24
CA SER A 248 16.71 -3.13 -0.89
C SER A 248 17.72 -2.01 -1.11
N SER A 249 18.91 -2.16 -0.54
CA SER A 249 20.06 -1.27 -0.78
C SER A 249 20.54 -1.26 -2.24
N ASN A 250 20.23 -2.31 -3.00
CA ASN A 250 20.47 -2.38 -4.45
C ASN A 250 19.41 -1.67 -5.27
N GLU A 251 18.42 -1.03 -4.63
CA GLU A 251 17.35 -0.26 -5.29
C GLU A 251 16.37 -1.18 -6.04
N GLU A 252 16.35 -2.47 -5.72
CA GLU A 252 15.35 -3.45 -6.14
C GLU A 252 14.21 -3.52 -5.11
N VAL A 253 12.99 -3.77 -5.59
CA VAL A 253 11.81 -4.04 -4.77
C VAL A 253 11.43 -5.51 -4.91
N SER A 254 11.68 -6.30 -3.86
CA SER A 254 11.21 -7.68 -3.79
C SER A 254 9.75 -7.73 -3.33
N ILE A 255 8.93 -8.49 -4.04
CA ILE A 255 7.48 -8.57 -3.82
C ILE A 255 7.11 -10.00 -3.41
N TYR A 256 6.39 -10.11 -2.30
CA TYR A 256 5.90 -11.36 -1.74
C TYR A 256 4.37 -11.34 -1.59
N SER A 257 3.73 -12.50 -1.53
CA SER A 257 2.32 -12.60 -1.09
C SER A 257 2.20 -12.30 0.41
N ALA A 258 0.98 -12.20 0.93
CA ALA A 258 0.76 -11.99 2.37
C ALA A 258 1.25 -13.18 3.22
N SER A 259 1.35 -14.37 2.63
CA SER A 259 1.96 -15.58 3.21
C SER A 259 3.47 -15.71 2.91
N PHE A 260 4.11 -14.63 2.47
CA PHE A 260 5.54 -14.57 2.13
C PHE A 260 6.01 -15.48 0.99
N ALA A 261 5.12 -15.94 0.11
CA ALA A 261 5.55 -16.61 -1.11
C ALA A 261 6.19 -15.57 -2.04
N PRO A 262 7.41 -15.78 -2.58
CA PRO A 262 8.01 -14.83 -3.51
C PRO A 262 7.19 -14.75 -4.78
N LEU A 263 6.91 -13.53 -5.25
CA LEU A 263 6.11 -13.29 -6.46
C LEU A 263 6.98 -12.76 -7.60
N LEU A 264 7.69 -11.66 -7.35
CA LEU A 264 8.44 -10.92 -8.36
C LEU A 264 9.54 -10.10 -7.69
N VAL A 265 10.62 -9.83 -8.42
CA VAL A 265 11.55 -8.76 -8.09
C VAL A 265 11.44 -7.69 -9.16
N MET A 266 11.21 -6.45 -8.72
CA MET A 266 11.12 -5.28 -9.57
C MET A 266 12.42 -4.50 -9.51
N ASP A 267 12.94 -4.12 -10.68
CA ASP A 267 14.01 -3.13 -10.75
C ASP A 267 13.41 -1.75 -10.43
N GLY A 268 13.83 -1.16 -9.32
CA GLY A 268 13.36 0.17 -8.93
C GLY A 268 14.03 1.29 -9.74
N LYS A 269 15.04 0.97 -10.55
CA LYS A 269 15.69 1.90 -11.50
C LYS A 269 15.77 1.32 -12.92
N PRO A 270 14.62 1.05 -13.58
CA PRO A 270 14.67 0.59 -14.96
C PRO A 270 15.42 1.62 -15.80
N ALA A 271 16.32 1.17 -16.67
CA ALA A 271 17.27 2.02 -17.40
C ALA A 271 16.63 3.21 -18.15
N THR A 272 15.36 3.11 -18.50
CA THR A 272 14.58 4.11 -19.26
C THR A 272 13.98 5.22 -18.39
N THR A 273 13.99 5.09 -17.07
CA THR A 273 13.30 6.03 -16.15
C THR A 273 14.14 7.26 -15.80
N GLY A 274 15.47 7.10 -15.72
CA GLY A 274 16.39 8.16 -15.28
C GLY A 274 16.43 8.41 -13.77
N ILE A 275 15.92 7.46 -12.96
CA ILE A 275 16.00 7.50 -11.50
C ILE A 275 17.47 7.38 -11.06
N ARG A 276 17.93 8.28 -10.18
CA ARG A 276 19.33 8.34 -9.72
C ARG A 276 19.52 7.57 -8.43
N GLY A 277 18.52 7.56 -7.56
CA GLY A 277 18.53 6.89 -6.26
C GLY A 277 17.15 6.90 -5.64
N ILE A 278 16.65 5.78 -5.14
CA ILE A 278 15.38 5.73 -4.44
C ILE A 278 15.64 6.19 -3.00
N LYS A 279 14.87 7.19 -2.58
CA LYS A 279 14.87 7.71 -1.22
C LYS A 279 13.74 7.09 -0.41
N ASP A 280 12.56 6.96 -1.02
CA ASP A 280 11.38 6.34 -0.42
C ASP A 280 10.44 5.84 -1.51
N PHE A 281 9.44 5.05 -1.14
CA PHE A 281 8.41 4.58 -2.05
C PHE A 281 7.06 4.32 -1.37
N PHE A 282 6.01 4.41 -2.17
CA PHE A 282 4.65 3.99 -1.83
C PHE A 282 4.08 3.12 -2.93
N VAL A 283 3.05 2.34 -2.62
CA VAL A 283 2.32 1.51 -3.57
C VAL A 283 0.84 1.86 -3.49
N ASP A 284 0.14 1.91 -4.64
CA ASP A 284 -1.32 2.01 -4.61
C ASP A 284 -1.99 0.69 -4.27
N TYR A 285 -3.32 0.73 -4.21
CA TYR A 285 -4.17 -0.43 -4.05
C TYR A 285 -3.94 -1.57 -5.07
N ALA A 286 -3.36 -1.28 -6.24
CA ALA A 286 -3.09 -2.29 -7.27
C ALA A 286 -1.61 -2.67 -7.35
N GLY A 287 -0.78 -2.20 -6.41
CA GLY A 287 0.65 -2.52 -6.32
C GLY A 287 1.54 -1.77 -7.29
N ASN A 288 1.07 -0.70 -7.94
CA ASN A 288 1.93 0.16 -8.75
C ASN A 288 2.74 1.07 -7.82
N PRO A 289 4.07 1.10 -7.94
CA PRO A 289 4.88 1.94 -7.08
C PRO A 289 4.97 3.39 -7.58
N ILE A 290 5.05 4.29 -6.62
CA ILE A 290 5.59 5.63 -6.79
C ILE A 290 6.93 5.69 -6.05
N PHE A 291 8.00 6.01 -6.76
CA PHE A 291 9.34 6.21 -6.18
C PHE A 291 9.64 7.69 -6.00
N LEU A 292 10.16 8.05 -4.82
CA LEU A 292 10.82 9.34 -4.60
C LEU A 292 12.30 9.20 -4.91
N ASP A 293 12.76 9.89 -5.93
CA ASP A 293 14.17 9.97 -6.28
C ASP A 293 14.94 10.90 -5.32
N LYS A 294 16.25 10.68 -5.17
CA LYS A 294 17.16 11.52 -4.36
C LYS A 294 17.21 12.98 -4.82
N SER A 295 16.81 13.31 -6.05
CA SER A 295 16.67 14.70 -6.50
C SER A 295 15.36 15.37 -6.06
N GLY A 296 14.43 14.60 -5.50
CA GLY A 296 13.10 15.02 -5.06
C GLY A 296 12.00 14.90 -6.11
N GLU A 297 12.26 14.22 -7.23
CA GLU A 297 11.26 13.92 -8.27
C GLU A 297 10.50 12.62 -7.93
N LEU A 298 9.21 12.56 -8.29
CA LEU A 298 8.37 11.37 -8.14
C LEU A 298 8.28 10.61 -9.47
N PHE A 299 8.40 9.29 -9.44
CA PHE A 299 8.34 8.42 -10.60
C PHE A 299 7.25 7.38 -10.43
N PHE A 300 6.40 7.22 -11.45
CA PHE A 300 5.25 6.33 -11.47
C PHE A 300 5.57 5.18 -12.40
N LEU A 301 5.51 3.96 -11.86
CA LEU A 301 5.65 2.75 -12.65
C LEU A 301 4.42 1.88 -12.42
N ASN A 302 4.01 1.10 -13.41
CA ASN A 302 3.04 0.04 -13.17
C ASN A 302 3.70 -1.19 -12.57
N PHE A 303 2.89 -2.15 -12.11
CA PHE A 303 3.34 -3.42 -11.58
C PHE A 303 4.22 -4.22 -12.56
N ASN A 304 4.04 -4.01 -13.88
CA ASN A 304 4.85 -4.60 -14.94
C ASN A 304 6.15 -3.82 -15.23
N GLN A 305 6.52 -2.88 -14.35
CA GLN A 305 7.74 -2.06 -14.43
C GLN A 305 7.77 -1.08 -15.61
N GLU A 306 6.63 -0.84 -16.26
CA GLU A 306 6.54 0.16 -17.31
C GLU A 306 6.45 1.55 -16.68
N PHE A 307 7.26 2.46 -17.22
CA PHE A 307 7.20 3.86 -16.85
C PHE A 307 5.86 4.47 -17.28
N LEU A 308 5.12 4.99 -16.30
CA LEU A 308 3.86 5.69 -16.49
C LEU A 308 4.07 7.20 -16.57
N GLY A 309 5.08 7.72 -15.86
CA GLY A 309 5.41 9.14 -15.89
C GLY A 309 6.20 9.58 -14.67
N LYS A 310 6.51 10.87 -14.61
CA LYS A 310 7.20 11.48 -13.47
C LYS A 310 6.69 12.88 -13.19
N SER A 311 6.92 13.37 -11.97
CA SER A 311 6.60 14.75 -11.63
C SER A 311 7.40 15.74 -12.47
N GLN A 312 6.74 16.80 -12.95
CA GLN A 312 7.41 17.83 -13.72
C GLN A 312 8.45 18.55 -12.86
N LYS A 313 9.72 18.44 -13.26
CA LYS A 313 10.96 18.86 -12.57
C LYS A 313 10.96 20.26 -11.96
N GLU A 314 10.16 21.18 -12.52
CA GLU A 314 10.08 22.58 -12.09
C GLU A 314 8.95 22.86 -11.08
N LYS A 315 7.89 22.04 -11.05
CA LYS A 315 6.72 22.27 -10.19
C LYS A 315 6.78 21.54 -8.85
N ILE A 316 7.33 20.32 -8.83
CA ILE A 316 7.36 19.48 -7.63
C ILE A 316 8.75 18.89 -7.46
N LYS A 317 9.46 19.43 -6.48
CA LYS A 317 10.59 18.77 -5.85
C LYS A 317 10.24 18.61 -4.38
N THR A 318 10.26 17.39 -3.88
CA THR A 318 9.83 17.09 -2.52
C THR A 318 10.88 16.31 -1.73
N ASP A 319 10.91 16.53 -0.43
CA ASP A 319 11.72 15.78 0.52
C ASP A 319 10.99 14.58 1.10
N TRP A 320 9.67 14.64 1.17
CA TRP A 320 8.79 13.61 1.74
C TRP A 320 7.46 13.65 1.01
N PHE A 321 6.93 12.48 0.69
CA PHE A 321 5.60 12.38 0.13
C PHE A 321 4.79 11.28 0.82
N PHE A 322 3.48 11.40 0.73
CA PHE A 322 2.53 10.35 0.99
C PHE A 322 1.54 10.32 -0.17
N TRP A 323 1.10 9.13 -0.54
CA TRP A 323 0.06 8.94 -1.54
C TRP A 323 -1.12 8.27 -0.87
N ASP A 324 -2.31 8.82 -1.05
CA ASP A 324 -3.56 8.22 -0.56
C ASP A 324 -3.94 6.90 -1.27
N GLY A 325 -3.07 6.39 -2.13
CA GLY A 325 -3.31 5.23 -2.98
C GLY A 325 -4.14 5.58 -4.20
N GLY A 326 -4.31 6.87 -4.47
CA GLY A 326 -5.20 7.34 -5.50
C GLY A 326 -4.96 8.70 -6.08
N LYS A 327 -5.82 9.65 -5.71
CA LYS A 327 -5.95 10.92 -6.41
C LYS A 327 -4.97 11.98 -5.88
N TYR A 328 -4.58 11.88 -4.61
CA TYR A 328 -3.85 12.94 -3.94
C TYR A 328 -2.46 12.51 -3.49
N ILE A 329 -1.46 13.30 -3.90
CA ILE A 329 -0.13 13.26 -3.32
C ILE A 329 0.03 14.41 -2.34
N PHE A 330 0.43 14.04 -1.13
CA PHE A 330 0.81 14.96 -0.08
C PHE A 330 2.31 15.07 -0.10
N SER A 331 2.84 16.28 -0.07
CA SER A 331 4.28 16.49 -0.23
C SER A 331 4.80 17.59 0.68
N ILE A 332 6.04 17.44 1.13
CA ILE A 332 6.79 18.47 1.85
C ILE A 332 7.99 18.90 1.02
N ASP A 333 8.17 20.21 0.84
CA ASP A 333 9.43 20.81 0.39
C ASP A 333 10.08 21.53 1.59
N LYS A 334 11.13 20.93 2.17
CA LYS A 334 11.82 21.48 3.34
C LYS A 334 12.53 22.79 3.02
N ARG A 335 12.90 23.05 1.76
CA ARG A 335 13.61 24.28 1.35
C ARG A 335 12.66 25.46 1.28
N LYS A 336 11.46 25.24 0.75
CA LYS A 336 10.41 26.27 0.64
C LYS A 336 9.57 26.39 1.91
N THR A 337 9.75 25.48 2.85
CA THR A 337 8.95 25.36 4.06
C THR A 337 7.46 25.16 3.81
N VAL A 338 7.11 24.37 2.79
CA VAL A 338 5.73 24.19 2.34
C VAL A 338 5.32 22.71 2.43
N PHE A 339 4.11 22.49 2.94
CA PHE A 339 3.35 21.25 2.80
C PHE A 339 2.23 21.44 1.77
N ARG A 340 2.05 20.49 0.85
CA ARG A 340 1.11 20.59 -0.27
C ARG A 340 0.23 19.36 -0.38
N LYS A 341 -1.03 19.58 -0.78
CA LYS A 341 -1.93 18.57 -1.34
C LYS A 341 -2.00 18.77 -2.85
N LEU A 342 -1.60 17.77 -3.61
CA LEU A 342 -1.51 17.78 -5.05
C LEU A 342 -2.48 16.74 -5.62
N GLU A 343 -3.27 17.11 -6.62
CA GLU A 343 -4.10 16.21 -7.41
C GLU A 343 -3.33 15.72 -8.63
N LEU A 344 -3.43 14.42 -8.93
CA LEU A 344 -2.70 13.74 -10.01
C LEU A 344 -3.32 13.90 -11.40
#